data_AF-A0A945QKS5-F1
#
_entry.id   AF-A0A945QKS5-F1
#
_cell.length_a   1.000
_cell.length_b   1.000
_cell.length_c   1.000
_cell.angle_alpha   90.00
_cell.angle_beta   90.00
_cell.angle_gamma   90.00
#
_symmetry.space_group_name_H-M   'P 1'
#
loop_
_entity.id
_entity.type
_entity.pdbx_description
1 polymer ?
#
loop_
_entity_poly.entity_id
_entity_poly.type
_entity_poly.pdbx_seq_one_letter_code
_entity_poly.pdbx_strand_id
1 'polypeptide(L)' 'MKLKIGVLISGNGSNLQSIINACEDSNFPAELAIVISNKTDAYGLVRAKKSNI' A
#
# COMPACT_ATOMS: atom_id res chain seq x y z
N MET A 1 -1.20 19.26 0.60
CA MET A 1 -2.17 18.20 0.96
C MET A 1 -1.88 17.01 0.05
N LYS A 2 -1.71 15.80 0.58
CA LYS A 2 -1.47 14.60 -0.24
C LYS A 2 -2.81 13.94 -0.62
N LEU A 3 -2.91 13.39 -1.84
CA LEU A 3 -4.05 12.60 -2.29
C LEU A 3 -4.09 11.29 -1.51
N LYS A 4 -5.18 11.03 -0.78
CA LYS A 4 -5.37 9.75 -0.09
C LYS A 4 -5.81 8.69 -1.10
N ILE A 5 -5.06 7.61 -1.19
CA ILE A 5 -5.37 6.48 -2.07
C ILE A 5 -5.62 5.21 -1.27
N GLY A 6 -6.50 4.36 -1.81
CA GLY A 6 -6.71 2.99 -1.34
C GLY A 6 -6.29 1.99 -2.41
N VAL A 7 -5.66 0.88 -2.02
CA VAL A 7 -5.17 -0.15 -2.95
C VAL A 7 -5.82 -1.49 -2.65
N LEU A 8 -6.39 -2.12 -3.67
CA LEU A 8 -6.98 -3.45 -3.59
C LEU A 8 -5.97 -4.49 -4.09
N ILE A 9 -5.78 -5.57 -3.34
CA ILE A 9 -4.82 -6.64 -3.66
C ILE A 9 -5.41 -8.05 -3.50
N SER A 10 -4.77 -9.03 -4.14
CA SER A 10 -5.16 -10.46 -4.05
C SER A 10 -3.97 -11.43 -4.00
N GLY A 11 -2.75 -10.94 -3.77
CA GLY A 11 -1.52 -11.74 -3.88
C GLY A 11 -0.28 -11.08 -3.25
N ASN A 12 0.90 -11.31 -3.83
CA ASN A 12 2.21 -10.92 -3.24
C ASN A 12 2.36 -9.40 -3.00
N GLY A 13 1.71 -8.57 -3.81
CA GLY A 13 1.72 -7.12 -3.63
C GLY A 13 3.05 -6.46 -4.01
N SER A 14 3.70 -6.91 -5.09
CA SER A 14 4.89 -6.21 -5.62
C SER A 14 4.56 -4.78 -6.06
N ASN A 15 3.45 -4.56 -6.76
CA ASN A 15 2.98 -3.21 -7.11
C ASN A 15 2.60 -2.39 -5.86
N LEU A 16 2.01 -3.03 -4.84
CA LEU A 16 1.76 -2.39 -3.55
C LEU A 16 3.07 -1.90 -2.93
N GLN A 17 4.14 -2.71 -2.96
CA GLN A 17 5.45 -2.28 -2.47
C GLN A 17 5.98 -1.06 -3.24
N SER A 18 5.85 -1.03 -4.57
CA SER A 18 6.26 0.13 -5.35
C SER A 18 5.48 1.39 -4.98
N ILE A 19 4.18 1.27 -4.71
CA ILE A 19 3.32 2.39 -4.27
C ILE A 19 3.73 2.86 -2.88
N ILE A 20 3.99 1.93 -1.94
CA ILE A 20 4.49 2.25 -0.59
C ILE A 20 5.78 3.06 -0.70
N ASN A 21 6.77 2.54 -1.44
CA ASN A 21 8.06 3.19 -1.62
C ASN A 21 7.92 4.60 -2.24
N ALA A 22 6.98 4.79 -3.17
CA ALA A 22 6.70 6.11 -3.73
C ALA A 22 6.09 7.05 -2.69
N CYS A 23 5.17 6.58 -1.85
CA CYS A 23 4.52 7.39 -0.81
C CYS A 23 5.44 7.76 0.37
N GLU A 24 6.55 7.03 0.57
CA GLU A 24 7.60 7.35 1.55
C GLU A 24 8.32 8.66 1.22
N ASP A 25 8.36 9.07 -0.05
CA ASP A 25 8.88 10.37 -0.45
C ASP A 25 7.91 11.50 0.00
N SER A 26 8.43 12.46 0.76
CA SER A 26 7.68 13.64 1.20
C SER A 26 7.16 14.48 0.03
N ASN A 27 7.84 14.46 -1.11
CA ASN A 27 7.46 15.19 -2.33
C ASN A 27 6.47 14.43 -3.21
N PHE A 28 6.20 13.15 -2.92
CA PHE A 28 5.20 12.41 -3.68
C PHE A 28 3.79 12.92 -3.34
N PRO A 29 2.94 13.17 -4.36
CA PRO A 29 1.68 13.87 -4.16
C PRO A 29 0.58 13.00 -3.54
N ALA A 30 0.88 11.76 -3.12
CA ALA A 30 -0.08 10.82 -2.57
C ALA A 30 0.38 10.17 -1.27
N GLU A 31 -0.60 9.68 -0.51
CA GLU A 31 -0.45 8.94 0.73
C GLU A 31 -1.34 7.69 0.65
N LEU A 32 -0.75 6.51 0.90
CA LEU A 32 -1.48 5.26 0.94
C LEU A 32 -2.21 5.11 2.28
N ALA A 33 -3.53 5.28 2.25
CA ALA A 33 -4.35 5.35 3.45
C ALA A 33 -4.97 4.00 3.86
N ILE A 34 -5.15 3.08 2.90
CA ILE A 34 -5.75 1.77 3.16
C ILE A 34 -5.35 0.74 2.12
N VAL A 35 -5.18 -0.50 2.57
CA VAL A 35 -5.03 -1.67 1.70
C VAL A 35 -6.15 -2.65 2.02
N ILE A 36 -6.88 -3.10 0.99
CA ILE A 36 -7.97 -4.07 1.12
C ILE A 36 -7.58 -5.33 0.33
N SER A 37 -7.77 -6.51 0.92
CA SER A 37 -7.63 -7.76 0.19
C SER A 37 -8.89 -8.61 0.27
N ASN A 38 -9.19 -9.28 -0.84
CA ASN A 38 -10.19 -10.34 -0.88
C ASN A 38 -9.64 -11.72 -0.47
N LYS A 39 -8.35 -11.81 -0.11
CA LYS A 39 -7.72 -13.04 0.39
C LYS A 39 -6.98 -12.78 1.69
N THR A 40 -7.23 -13.61 2.70
CA THR A 40 -6.64 -13.45 4.04
C THR A 40 -5.14 -13.78 4.07
N ASP A 41 -4.64 -14.55 3.11
CA ASP A 41 -3.26 -15.01 2.99
C ASP A 41 -2.42 -14.20 1.98
N ALA A 42 -2.96 -13.11 1.43
CA ALA A 42 -2.23 -12.24 0.52
C ALA A 42 -1.00 -11.64 1.22
N TYR A 43 0.21 -12.01 0.78
CA TYR A 43 1.46 -11.49 1.37
C TYR A 43 1.58 -9.96 1.29
N GLY A 44 0.86 -9.31 0.38
CA GLY A 44 0.76 -7.85 0.36
C GLY A 44 0.20 -7.24 1.65
N LEU A 45 -0.64 -7.96 2.41
CA LEU A 45 -1.12 -7.52 3.73
C LEU A 45 0.04 -7.42 4.75
N VAL A 46 1.02 -8.32 4.66
CA VAL A 46 2.22 -8.26 5.50
C VAL A 46 3.06 -7.02 5.15
N ARG A 47 3.14 -6.65 3.87
CA ARG A 47 3.85 -5.44 3.41
C ARG A 47 3.18 -4.16 3.91
N ALA A 48 1.85 -4.08 3.81
CA ALA A 48 1.06 -2.97 4.32
C ALA A 48 1.29 -2.78 5.84
N LYS A 49 1.14 -3.87 6.61
CA LYS A 49 1.35 -3.85 8.06
C LYS A 49 2.76 -3.43 8.47
N LYS A 50 3.80 -3.88 7.74
CA LYS A 50 5.19 -3.46 7.99
C LYS A 50 5.43 -1.97 7.74
N SER A 51 4.60 -1.35 6.91
CA SER A 51 4.69 0.05 6.54
C SER A 51 3.70 0.93 7.32
N ASN A 52 3.10 0.37 8.38
CA ASN A 52 2.10 1.01 9.24
C ASN A 52 0.84 1.50 8.50
N ILE A 53 0.41 0.72 7.51
CA ILE A 53 -0.87 0.88 6.80
C ILE A 53 -1.86 -0.16 7.28
#